data_AF-A0A521FN89-F1
#
_entry.id   AF-A0A521FN89-F1
#
_cell.length_a   1.000
_cell.length_b   1.000
_cell.length_c   1.000
_cell.angle_alpha   90.00
_cell.angle_beta   90.00
_cell.angle_gamma   90.00
#
_symmetry.space_group_name_H-M   'P 1'
#
loop_
_entity.id
_entity.type
_entity.pdbx_description
1 polymer ?
#
loop_
_entity_poly.entity_id
_entity_poly.type
_entity_poly.pdbx_seq_one_letter_code
_entity_poly.pdbx_strand_id
1 'polypeptide(L)'
;MTKIKKAVAILAAVSLGAISTAAFADPDQGSIARGGKLYDKWYKVIKADTPTETHPLYPSSNEKYAKQPNNNWRCKECHGWDGRGVDGAYKSGSHATGIKGVNGMAQQQLDCPKVARFLVDLGHLRSPHRMRTVSSTTSTRRHGSATPSHASPTCRSHACLSCCH
;
A
#
# COMPACT_ATOMS: atom_id res chain seq x y z
N MET A 1 20.96 -41.29 -50.69
CA MET A 1 20.00 -40.23 -50.33
C MET A 1 19.94 -40.08 -48.80
N THR A 2 21.02 -39.62 -48.16
CA THR A 2 21.13 -39.71 -46.67
C THR A 2 21.99 -38.58 -46.08
N LYS A 3 21.86 -37.34 -46.56
CA LYS A 3 22.63 -36.20 -46.02
C LYS A 3 21.82 -34.92 -45.77
N ILE A 4 20.49 -34.99 -45.78
CA ILE A 4 19.63 -33.78 -45.60
C ILE A 4 18.91 -33.77 -44.22
N LYS A 5 18.89 -34.89 -43.48
CA LYS A 5 18.13 -34.98 -42.22
C LYS A 5 18.81 -34.36 -40.99
N LYS A 6 20.07 -33.90 -41.07
CA LYS A 6 20.80 -33.33 -39.93
C LYS A 6 20.69 -31.81 -39.78
N ALA A 7 20.11 -31.10 -40.75
CA ALA A 7 20.05 -29.64 -40.74
C ALA A 7 18.84 -29.05 -39.98
N VAL A 8 17.84 -29.86 -39.64
CA VAL A 8 16.61 -29.37 -38.97
C VAL A 8 16.70 -29.44 -37.43
N ALA A 9 17.67 -30.18 -36.89
CA ALA A 9 17.81 -30.36 -35.44
C ALA A 9 18.58 -29.23 -34.72
N ILE A 10 19.07 -28.23 -35.45
CA ILE A 10 19.84 -27.09 -34.88
C ILE A 10 19.13 -25.77 -35.21
N LEU A 11 17.81 -25.71 -35.06
CA LEU A 11 17.04 -24.45 -35.12
C LEU A 11 15.86 -24.41 -34.14
N ALA A 12 15.76 -25.38 -33.23
CA ALA A 12 14.70 -25.46 -32.21
C ALA A 12 15.24 -25.34 -30.77
N ALA A 13 16.48 -24.87 -30.58
CA ALA A 13 17.11 -24.75 -29.26
C ALA A 13 17.33 -23.29 -28.80
N VAL A 14 16.82 -22.29 -29.53
CA VAL A 14 17.03 -20.85 -29.23
C VAL A 14 15.70 -20.11 -29.06
N SER A 15 14.68 -20.77 -28.51
CA SER A 15 13.39 -20.14 -28.18
C SER A 15 12.95 -20.32 -26.72
N LEU A 16 13.80 -20.91 -25.86
CA LEU A 16 13.57 -21.02 -24.41
C LEU A 16 14.33 -19.95 -23.60
N GLY A 17 14.40 -18.72 -24.11
CA GLY A 17 15.32 -17.69 -23.59
C GLY A 17 14.70 -16.34 -23.27
N ALA A 18 13.44 -16.28 -22.84
CA ALA A 18 12.85 -15.04 -22.33
C ALA A 18 11.66 -15.31 -21.39
N ILE A 19 11.87 -16.10 -20.34
CA ILE A 19 11.00 -15.98 -19.17
C ILE A 19 11.48 -14.70 -18.47
N SER A 20 10.83 -13.58 -18.77
CA SER A 20 10.99 -12.36 -17.97
C SER A 20 10.62 -12.70 -16.53
N THR A 21 11.61 -12.90 -15.68
CA THR A 21 11.42 -12.87 -14.23
C THR A 21 11.04 -11.43 -13.90
N ALA A 22 9.73 -11.15 -13.85
CA ALA A 22 9.25 -9.93 -13.22
C ALA A 22 9.83 -9.94 -11.81
N ALA A 23 10.77 -9.02 -11.55
CA ALA A 23 11.29 -8.83 -10.21
C ALA A 23 10.13 -8.34 -9.36
N PHE A 24 9.60 -9.21 -8.49
CA PHE A 24 8.80 -8.76 -7.37
C PHE A 24 9.68 -7.78 -6.61
N ALA A 25 9.30 -6.51 -6.59
CA ALA A 25 9.98 -5.54 -5.77
C ALA A 25 9.86 -6.03 -4.32
N ASP A 26 10.99 -6.42 -3.72
CA ASP A 26 11.07 -6.66 -2.29
C ASP A 26 10.46 -5.44 -1.59
N PRO A 27 9.51 -5.61 -0.65
CA PRO A 27 8.98 -4.49 0.08
C PRO A 27 10.14 -3.64 0.61
N ASP A 28 10.20 -2.40 0.16
CA ASP A 28 11.22 -1.45 0.57
C ASP A 28 11.28 -1.44 2.10
N GLN A 29 12.43 -1.83 2.67
CA GLN A 29 12.60 -1.97 4.11
C GLN A 29 12.30 -0.65 4.84
N GLY A 30 12.54 0.48 4.18
CA GLY A 30 12.15 1.81 4.65
C GLY A 30 10.63 1.96 4.82
N SER A 31 9.87 1.47 3.84
CA SER A 31 8.41 1.46 3.82
C SER A 31 7.84 0.55 4.91
N ILE A 32 8.43 -0.63 5.13
CA ILE A 32 8.04 -1.53 6.24
C ILE A 32 8.29 -0.85 7.59
N ALA A 33 9.50 -0.31 7.80
CA ALA A 33 9.85 0.37 9.05
C ALA A 33 8.96 1.59 9.31
N ARG A 34 8.64 2.36 8.27
CA ARG A 34 7.70 3.49 8.36
C ARG A 34 6.28 3.02 8.68
N GLY A 35 5.83 1.91 8.09
CA GLY A 35 4.55 1.28 8.39
C GLY A 35 4.42 0.92 9.86
N GLY A 36 5.44 0.29 10.44
CA GLY A 36 5.47 -0.03 11.88
C GLY A 36 5.38 1.20 12.78
N LYS A 37 6.09 2.29 12.44
CA LYS A 37 5.99 3.56 13.17
C LYS A 37 4.60 4.19 13.08
N LEU A 38 3.97 4.13 11.90
CA LEU A 38 2.59 4.61 11.72
C LEU A 38 1.61 3.79 12.56
N TYR A 39 1.75 2.47 12.54
CA TYR A 39 0.91 1.56 13.32
C TYR A 39 1.02 1.78 14.84
N ASP A 40 2.22 2.14 15.33
CA ASP A 40 2.43 2.45 16.73
C ASP A 40 1.95 3.85 17.12
N LYS A 41 2.29 4.89 16.34
CA LYS A 41 2.07 6.29 16.73
C LYS A 41 1.98 7.23 15.53
N TRP A 42 0.98 7.01 14.68
CA TRP A 42 0.79 7.72 13.40
C TRP A 42 0.90 9.25 13.51
N TYR A 43 0.30 9.87 14.52
CA TYR A 43 0.27 11.32 14.66
C TYR A 43 1.67 11.92 14.80
N LYS A 44 2.62 11.23 15.47
CA LYS A 44 4.01 11.67 15.52
C LYS A 44 4.72 11.52 14.18
N VAL A 45 4.43 10.46 13.42
CA VAL A 45 5.08 10.21 12.13
C VAL A 45 4.65 11.22 11.08
N ILE A 46 3.36 11.57 11.04
CA ILE A 46 2.84 12.55 10.10
C ILE A 46 2.89 13.99 10.62
N LYS A 47 3.39 14.21 11.84
CA LYS A 47 3.48 15.51 12.51
C LYS A 47 2.11 16.18 12.68
N ALA A 48 1.08 15.38 12.96
CA ALA A 48 -0.22 15.86 13.39
C ALA A 48 -0.22 16.10 14.91
N ASP A 49 -1.18 16.90 15.37
CA ASP A 49 -1.39 17.09 16.81
C ASP A 49 -1.75 15.77 17.49
N THR A 50 -1.36 15.65 18.77
CA THR A 50 -1.71 14.47 19.55
C THR A 50 -3.21 14.50 19.84
N PRO A 51 -3.94 13.40 19.63
CA PRO A 51 -5.37 13.33 19.98
C PRO A 51 -5.61 13.69 21.44
N THR A 52 -6.57 14.58 21.68
CA THR A 52 -6.97 15.04 23.02
C THR A 52 -8.24 14.36 23.53
N GLU A 53 -9.07 13.87 22.61
CA GLU A 53 -10.31 13.16 22.92
C GLU A 53 -10.12 11.65 22.76
N THR A 54 -10.81 10.88 23.59
CA THR A 54 -10.80 9.41 23.49
C THR A 54 -11.36 8.95 22.15
N HIS A 55 -10.72 7.95 21.55
CA HIS A 55 -11.23 7.35 20.32
C HIS A 55 -12.65 6.77 20.56
N PRO A 56 -13.68 7.17 19.78
CA PRO A 56 -15.08 6.82 20.06
C PRO A 56 -15.38 5.33 20.13
N LEU A 57 -14.61 4.53 19.40
CA LEU A 57 -14.75 3.06 19.36
C LEU A 57 -13.84 2.32 20.35
N TYR A 58 -13.06 3.04 21.17
CA TYR A 58 -12.22 2.36 22.16
C TYR A 58 -13.08 1.83 23.30
N PRO A 59 -12.90 0.56 23.73
CA PRO A 59 -13.76 -0.03 24.74
C PRO A 59 -13.58 0.66 26.09
N SER A 60 -14.69 1.13 26.66
CA SER A 60 -14.72 1.71 28.00
C SER A 60 -14.37 0.71 29.10
N SER A 61 -14.49 -0.60 28.83
CA SER A 61 -14.10 -1.68 29.73
C SER A 61 -12.59 -1.76 29.99
N ASN A 62 -11.75 -1.18 29.12
CA ASN A 62 -10.32 -1.04 29.39
C ASN A 62 -10.06 0.27 30.15
N GLU A 63 -10.25 0.24 31.47
CA GLU A 63 -10.16 1.42 32.34
C GLU A 63 -8.81 2.14 32.26
N LYS A 64 -7.73 1.37 32.02
CA LYS A 64 -6.37 1.91 31.95
C LYS A 64 -6.20 2.89 30.79
N TYR A 65 -6.72 2.55 29.60
CA TYR A 65 -6.47 3.31 28.38
C TYR A 65 -7.71 4.00 27.81
N ALA A 66 -8.92 3.71 28.32
CA ALA A 66 -10.15 4.36 27.88
C ALA A 66 -10.15 5.89 28.07
N LYS A 67 -9.36 6.41 29.02
CA LYS A 67 -9.19 7.85 29.25
C LYS A 67 -7.82 8.38 28.81
N GLN A 68 -7.09 7.63 27.98
CA GLN A 68 -5.76 7.99 27.49
C GLN A 68 -5.78 8.19 25.97
N PRO A 69 -6.18 9.38 25.48
CA PRO A 69 -6.35 9.66 24.06
C PRO A 69 -5.05 9.51 23.25
N ASN A 70 -3.91 9.81 23.86
CA ASN A 70 -2.59 9.56 23.26
C ASN A 70 -2.29 8.06 23.03
N ASN A 71 -2.96 7.15 23.75
CA ASN A 71 -2.76 5.70 23.66
C ASN A 71 -3.86 5.02 22.85
N ASN A 72 -5.13 5.35 23.08
CA ASN A 72 -6.26 4.66 22.48
C ASN A 72 -6.48 4.96 20.98
N TRP A 73 -5.78 5.95 20.41
CA TRP A 73 -5.72 6.20 18.97
C TRP A 73 -4.62 5.44 18.23
N ARG A 74 -3.78 4.67 18.94
CA ARG A 74 -2.72 3.86 18.33
C ARG A 74 -3.34 2.60 17.77
N CYS A 75 -3.07 2.29 16.50
CA CYS A 75 -3.66 1.12 15.82
C CYS A 75 -3.41 -0.17 16.61
N LYS A 76 -2.19 -0.31 17.14
CA LYS A 76 -1.81 -1.47 17.95
C LYS A 76 -2.58 -1.60 19.25
N GLU A 77 -3.10 -0.52 19.82
CA GLU A 77 -3.82 -0.55 21.09
C GLU A 77 -5.12 -1.35 20.96
N CYS A 78 -5.80 -1.23 19.81
CA CYS A 78 -6.99 -2.03 19.50
C CYS A 78 -6.63 -3.38 18.88
N HIS A 79 -5.70 -3.39 17.91
CA HIS A 79 -5.48 -4.54 17.04
C HIS A 79 -4.26 -5.40 17.39
N GLY A 80 -3.63 -5.13 18.54
CA GLY A 80 -2.41 -5.81 18.99
C GLY A 80 -1.16 -5.33 18.29
N TRP A 81 -0.01 -5.33 18.99
CA TRP A 81 1.29 -5.01 18.38
C TRP A 81 1.74 -6.06 17.36
N ASP A 82 1.21 -7.28 17.47
CA ASP A 82 1.41 -8.41 16.57
C ASP A 82 0.34 -8.47 15.45
N GLY A 83 -0.59 -7.52 15.42
CA GLY A 83 -1.68 -7.45 14.46
C GLY A 83 -2.77 -8.51 14.65
N ARG A 84 -2.75 -9.26 15.76
CA ARG A 84 -3.69 -10.37 16.02
C ARG A 84 -4.81 -10.01 17.00
N GLY A 85 -4.73 -8.86 17.67
CA GLY A 85 -5.76 -8.36 18.58
C GLY A 85 -6.11 -9.38 19.67
N VAL A 86 -7.41 -9.70 19.79
CA VAL A 86 -7.95 -10.69 20.73
C VAL A 86 -7.37 -12.11 20.55
N ASP A 87 -6.86 -12.45 19.36
CA ASP A 87 -6.26 -13.76 19.05
C ASP A 87 -4.72 -13.76 19.20
N GLY A 88 -4.19 -12.73 19.89
CA GLY A 88 -2.78 -12.38 19.90
C GLY A 88 -2.18 -12.08 21.27
N ALA A 89 -1.10 -11.32 21.25
CA ALA A 89 -0.41 -10.85 22.44
C ALA A 89 -1.31 -9.98 23.35
N TYR A 90 -2.35 -9.34 22.79
CA TYR A 90 -3.32 -8.53 23.54
C TYR A 90 -4.62 -9.29 23.85
N LYS A 91 -4.61 -10.64 23.82
CA LYS A 91 -5.74 -11.47 24.25
C LYS A 91 -6.14 -11.24 25.72
N SER A 92 -5.18 -10.86 26.55
CA SER A 92 -5.36 -10.62 27.99
C SER A 92 -4.36 -9.57 28.50
N GLY A 93 -4.50 -9.19 29.77
CA GLY A 93 -3.64 -8.17 30.40
C GLY A 93 -4.12 -6.74 30.15
N SER A 94 -3.26 -5.76 30.48
CA SER A 94 -3.70 -4.35 30.55
C SER A 94 -4.06 -3.72 29.20
N HIS A 95 -3.63 -4.33 28.09
CA HIS A 95 -3.93 -3.89 26.73
C HIS A 95 -5.08 -4.66 26.08
N ALA A 96 -5.76 -5.54 26.82
CA ALA A 96 -6.86 -6.31 26.26
C ALA A 96 -8.05 -5.40 25.93
N THR A 97 -8.56 -5.52 24.70
CA THR A 97 -9.71 -4.77 24.19
C THR A 97 -10.84 -5.67 23.73
N GLY A 98 -10.57 -6.96 23.46
CA GLY A 98 -11.51 -7.88 22.82
C GLY A 98 -11.71 -7.62 21.32
N ILE A 99 -10.95 -6.70 20.71
CA ILE A 99 -11.08 -6.34 19.30
C ILE A 99 -10.24 -7.29 18.42
N LYS A 100 -10.78 -7.69 17.27
CA LYS A 100 -10.07 -8.53 16.29
C LYS A 100 -8.84 -7.82 15.72
N GLY A 101 -7.78 -8.60 15.47
CA GLY A 101 -6.57 -8.11 14.82
C GLY A 101 -6.75 -7.68 13.37
N VAL A 102 -5.83 -6.86 12.87
CA VAL A 102 -5.78 -6.43 11.45
C VAL A 102 -5.36 -7.54 10.50
N ASN A 103 -4.67 -8.58 10.99
CA ASN A 103 -4.19 -9.66 10.12
C ASN A 103 -5.34 -10.43 9.46
N GLY A 104 -6.54 -10.43 10.06
CA GLY A 104 -7.75 -10.99 9.43
C GLY A 104 -8.16 -10.26 8.13
N MET A 105 -7.66 -9.05 7.90
CA MET A 105 -7.85 -8.29 6.67
C MET A 105 -6.75 -8.57 5.64
N ALA A 106 -5.55 -9.02 6.06
CA ALA A 106 -4.45 -9.35 5.15
C ALA A 106 -4.76 -10.60 4.32
N GLN A 107 -5.55 -11.54 4.87
CA GLN A 107 -6.06 -12.70 4.15
C GLN A 107 -7.24 -12.38 3.22
N GLN A 108 -7.82 -11.18 3.30
CA GLN A 108 -8.81 -10.78 2.32
C GLN A 108 -8.05 -10.44 1.04
N GLN A 109 -8.17 -11.31 0.04
CA GLN A 109 -7.76 -11.04 -1.32
C GLN A 109 -8.58 -9.84 -1.80
N LEU A 110 -8.11 -8.63 -1.48
CA LEU A 110 -8.76 -7.42 -1.94
C LEU A 110 -8.50 -7.38 -3.44
N ASP A 111 -9.55 -7.59 -4.25
CA ASP A 111 -9.37 -7.54 -5.69
C ASP A 111 -8.92 -6.11 -6.05
N CYS A 112 -7.79 -6.02 -6.76
CA CYS A 112 -7.18 -4.75 -7.13
C CYS A 112 -8.17 -3.81 -7.85
N PRO A 113 -9.06 -4.29 -8.75
CA PRO A 113 -10.10 -3.46 -9.35
C PRO A 113 -11.06 -2.79 -8.35
N LYS A 114 -11.51 -3.51 -7.32
CA LYS A 114 -12.44 -3.05 -6.28
C LYS A 114 -11.74 -2.11 -5.32
N VAL A 115 -10.48 -2.36 -4.96
CA VAL A 115 -9.70 -1.43 -4.14
C VAL A 115 -9.44 -0.15 -4.92
N ALA A 116 -8.98 -0.24 -6.16
CA ALA A 116 -8.76 0.94 -7.00
C ALA A 116 -10.05 1.72 -7.19
N ARG A 117 -11.18 1.04 -7.43
CA ARG A 117 -12.47 1.69 -7.56
C ARG A 117 -12.94 2.34 -6.26
N PHE A 118 -12.82 1.65 -5.13
CA PHE A 118 -13.14 2.19 -3.82
C PHE A 118 -12.26 3.40 -3.46
N LEU A 119 -10.96 3.36 -3.77
CA LEU A 119 -10.05 4.48 -3.54
C LEU A 119 -10.33 5.67 -4.46
N VAL A 120 -10.69 5.43 -5.73
CA VAL A 120 -11.12 6.47 -6.65
C VAL A 120 -12.45 7.08 -6.19
N ASP A 121 -13.41 6.27 -5.80
CA ASP A 121 -14.71 6.72 -5.29
C ASP A 121 -14.55 7.50 -3.97
N LEU A 122 -13.70 7.03 -3.05
CA LEU A 122 -13.29 7.79 -1.86
C LEU A 122 -12.56 9.09 -2.22
N GLY A 123 -11.76 9.10 -3.27
CA GLY A 123 -11.10 10.29 -3.79
C GLY A 123 -12.08 11.36 -4.29
N HIS A 124 -13.23 10.94 -4.82
CA HIS A 124 -14.34 11.84 -5.16
C HIS A 124 -15.15 12.30 -3.95
N LEU A 125 -15.15 11.53 -2.85
CA LEU A 125 -15.85 11.85 -1.60
C LEU A 125 -15.00 12.67 -0.61
N ARG A 126 -13.67 12.68 -0.77
CA ARG A 126 -12.77 13.47 0.07
C ARG A 126 -12.71 14.89 -0.49
N SER A 127 -13.37 15.83 0.20
CA SER A 127 -13.22 17.28 -0.07
C SER A 127 -11.74 17.65 -0.26
N PRO A 128 -11.41 18.59 -1.17
CA PRO A 128 -10.04 18.85 -1.60
C PRO A 128 -9.27 19.58 -0.49
N HIS A 129 -8.81 18.87 0.53
CA HIS A 129 -7.67 19.32 1.30
C HIS A 129 -6.43 19.13 0.44
N ARG A 130 -6.16 20.19 -0.34
CA ARG A 130 -4.93 20.55 -1.05
C ARG A 130 -3.73 19.67 -0.69
N MET A 131 -3.55 18.55 -1.38
CA MET A 131 -2.23 17.92 -1.44
C MET A 131 -1.32 18.89 -2.15
N ARG A 132 -0.34 19.43 -1.42
CA ARG A 132 0.75 20.22 -1.98
C ARG A 132 1.50 19.32 -2.95
N THR A 133 1.37 19.58 -4.25
CA THR A 133 2.18 18.92 -5.27
C THR A 133 3.63 19.24 -4.97
N VAL A 134 4.39 18.23 -4.54
CA VAL A 134 5.85 18.32 -4.56
C VAL A 134 6.21 18.14 -6.04
N SER A 135 6.32 19.25 -6.76
CA SER A 135 6.86 19.24 -8.12
C SER A 135 8.30 18.78 -8.03
N SER A 136 8.55 17.53 -8.41
CA SER A 136 9.87 17.08 -8.83
C SER A 136 10.28 17.90 -10.05
N THR A 137 11.02 18.98 -9.82
CA THR A 137 11.68 19.74 -10.87
C THR A 137 12.79 18.88 -11.46
N THR A 138 12.43 17.99 -12.39
CA THR A 138 13.39 17.46 -13.36
C THR A 138 13.75 18.62 -14.27
N SER A 139 14.93 19.20 -14.05
CA SER A 139 15.53 20.21 -14.90
C SER A 139 15.85 19.62 -16.27
N THR A 140 14.92 19.73 -17.22
CA THR A 140 15.18 19.52 -18.64
C THR A 140 15.26 20.86 -19.35
N ARG A 141 16.47 21.14 -19.83
CA ARG A 141 16.89 22.26 -20.67
C ARG A 141 15.96 22.39 -21.90
N ARG A 142 15.39 23.59 -22.09
CA ARG A 142 14.50 23.98 -23.18
C ARG A 142 15.24 24.01 -24.53
N HIS A 143 14.59 23.51 -25.59
CA HIS A 143 14.69 24.06 -26.94
C HIS A 143 13.32 23.96 -27.65
N GLY A 144 12.83 25.13 -28.09
CA GLY A 144 12.11 25.34 -29.36
C GLY A 144 10.73 24.72 -29.63
N SER A 145 9.71 25.61 -29.62
CA SER A 145 8.63 25.76 -30.63
C SER A 145 7.66 24.61 -30.96
N ALA A 146 6.39 24.74 -30.54
CA ALA A 146 5.17 24.67 -31.38
C ALA A 146 3.90 24.98 -30.56
N THR A 147 2.94 25.65 -31.20
CA THR A 147 1.62 26.13 -30.71
C THR A 147 0.60 25.01 -30.39
N PRO A 148 -0.52 25.30 -29.69
CA PRO A 148 -1.36 24.28 -29.08
C PRO A 148 -2.49 23.79 -30.00
N SER A 149 -2.70 22.48 -30.04
CA SER A 149 -3.87 21.85 -30.64
C SER A 149 -4.47 20.85 -29.64
N HIS A 150 -5.78 20.98 -29.43
CA HIS A 150 -6.62 20.09 -28.62
C HIS A 150 -6.50 18.63 -29.08
N ALA A 151 -6.16 17.72 -28.16
CA ALA A 151 -6.55 16.31 -28.22
C ALA A 151 -6.26 15.60 -26.88
N SER A 152 -7.32 15.32 -26.10
CA SER A 152 -7.43 14.00 -25.44
C SER A 152 -7.65 12.98 -26.57
N PRO A 153 -7.08 11.75 -26.55
CA PRO A 153 -7.31 10.77 -25.49
C PRO A 153 -6.12 9.82 -25.23
N THR A 154 -6.36 8.83 -24.36
CA THR A 154 -5.57 7.62 -24.10
C THR A 154 -4.45 7.75 -23.06
N CYS A 155 -4.84 7.46 -21.82
CA CYS A 155 -3.98 6.89 -20.79
C CYS A 155 -3.37 5.60 -21.35
N ARG A 156 -2.21 5.70 -21.99
CA ARG A 156 -1.45 4.57 -22.53
C ARG A 156 -0.73 3.89 -21.37
N SER A 157 -1.47 3.00 -20.74
CA SER A 157 -1.09 1.70 -20.18
C SER A 157 0.40 1.34 -20.25
N HIS A 158 1.17 1.73 -19.23
CA HIS A 158 2.37 0.99 -18.81
C HIS A 158 2.46 0.80 -17.29
N ALA A 159 1.63 1.49 -16.49
CA ALA A 159 1.63 1.38 -15.03
C ALA A 159 0.67 0.31 -14.46
N CYS A 160 -0.40 -0.06 -15.18
CA CYS A 160 -1.40 -1.00 -14.65
C CYS A 160 -0.98 -2.48 -14.68
N LEU A 161 0.04 -2.87 -15.47
CA LEU A 161 0.46 -4.28 -15.52
C LEU A 161 1.22 -4.74 -14.27
N SER A 162 1.64 -3.82 -13.39
CA SER A 162 2.46 -4.15 -12.23
C SER A 162 1.67 -4.48 -10.95
N CYS A 163 0.33 -4.45 -11.00
CA CYS A 163 -0.53 -4.76 -9.84
C CYS A 163 -1.21 -6.13 -9.91
N CYS A 164 -0.99 -6.91 -10.97
CA CYS A 164 -1.38 -8.31 -11.02
C CYS A 164 -0.11 -9.15 -10.88
N HIS A 165 0.20 -9.57 -9.65
CA HIS A 165 0.67 -10.90 -9.22
C HIS A 165 0.76 -10.88 -7.69
#